data_AF-A0A4Q3J546-F1
#
_entry.id   AF-A0A4Q3J546-F1
#
_cell.length_a   1.000
_cell.length_b   1.000
_cell.length_c   1.000
_cell.angle_alpha   90.00
_cell.angle_beta   90.00
_cell.angle_gamma   90.00
#
_symmetry.space_group_name_H-M   'P 1'
#
loop_
_entity.id
_entity.type
_entity.pdbx_description
1 polymer ?
#
loop_
_entity_poly.entity_id
_entity_poly.type
_entity_poly.pdbx_seq_one_letter_code
_entity_poly.pdbx_strand_id
1 'polypeptide(L)' 'IRWFFEETGIEIGFKPAGGISSAKTALDYMALMKEELGTHWLQPHLFRFGASSLLTDIERQLEHGLTGHYAADYRMPMV' A
#
# COMPACT_ATOMS: atom_id res chain seq x y z
N ILE A 1 -2.08 -3.99 -17.74
CA ILE A 1 -3.35 -4.17 -16.98
C ILE A 1 -4.47 -3.41 -17.67
N ARG A 2 -4.43 -2.06 -17.71
CA ARG A 2 -5.45 -1.21 -18.38
C ARG A 2 -5.82 -1.71 -19.78
N TRP A 3 -4.85 -1.73 -20.69
CA TRP A 3 -5.06 -2.18 -22.07
C TRP A 3 -5.64 -3.60 -22.18
N PHE A 4 -5.18 -4.52 -21.34
CA PHE A 4 -5.70 -5.90 -21.34
C PHE A 4 -7.16 -5.96 -20.90
N PHE A 5 -7.54 -5.17 -19.89
CA PHE A 5 -8.93 -5.05 -19.47
C PHE A 5 -9.80 -4.39 -20.54
N GLU A 6 -9.30 -3.33 -21.18
CA GLU A 6 -10.02 -2.65 -22.28
C GLU A 6 -10.31 -3.57 -23.46
N GLU A 7 -9.38 -4.49 -23.78
CA GLU A 7 -9.54 -5.44 -24.89
C GLU A 7 -10.39 -6.67 -24.52
N THR A 8 -10.29 -7.17 -23.28
CA THR A 8 -10.85 -8.48 -22.90
C THR A 8 -11.98 -8.45 -21.89
N GLY A 9 -12.15 -7.33 -21.17
CA GLY A 9 -13.03 -7.23 -20.00
C GLY A 9 -12.56 -8.04 -18.78
N ILE A 10 -11.38 -8.67 -18.81
CA ILE A 10 -10.86 -9.49 -17.71
C ILE A 10 -10.05 -8.63 -16.73
N GLU A 11 -10.43 -8.68 -15.46
CA GLU A 11 -9.77 -7.94 -14.38
C GLU A 11 -8.53 -8.68 -13.88
N ILE A 12 -7.36 -8.04 -13.97
CA ILE A 12 -6.09 -8.58 -13.49
C ILE A 12 -5.60 -7.76 -12.30
N GLY A 13 -5.29 -8.45 -11.21
CA GLY A 13 -4.74 -7.80 -10.02
C GLY A 13 -3.25 -7.42 -10.14
N PHE A 14 -2.83 -6.45 -9.34
CA PHE A 14 -1.45 -6.00 -9.21
C PHE A 14 -0.94 -6.16 -7.79
N LYS A 15 0.29 -6.66 -7.63
CA LYS A 15 0.92 -6.83 -6.32
C LYS A 15 2.34 -6.24 -6.35
N PRO A 16 2.54 -4.96 -5.99
CA PRO A 16 3.88 -4.41 -5.88
C PRO A 16 4.60 -5.07 -4.70
N ALA A 17 5.84 -5.49 -4.92
CA ALA A 17 6.65 -6.22 -3.94
C ALA A 17 8.13 -5.84 -4.04
N GLY A 18 8.84 -5.96 -2.91
CA GLY A 18 10.27 -5.64 -2.80
C GLY A 18 10.53 -4.15 -2.52
N GLY A 19 11.17 -3.87 -1.40
CA GLY A 19 11.61 -2.50 -1.04
C GLY A 19 10.50 -1.53 -0.60
N ILE A 20 9.24 -1.96 -0.52
CA ILE A 20 8.13 -1.13 -0.04
C ILE A 20 8.12 -1.18 1.48
N SER A 21 8.87 -0.28 2.11
CA SER A 21 9.02 -0.22 3.57
C SER A 21 8.40 1.02 4.22
N SER A 22 7.88 1.97 3.42
CA SER A 22 7.31 3.22 3.93
C SER A 22 5.86 3.46 3.48
N ALA A 23 5.07 4.07 4.35
CA ALA A 23 3.69 4.47 4.10
C ALA A 23 3.61 5.46 2.92
N LYS A 24 4.60 6.34 2.77
CA LYS A 24 4.70 7.24 1.62
C LYS A 24 4.80 6.47 0.30
N THR A 25 5.72 5.51 0.21
CA THR A 25 5.85 4.67 -1.00
C THR A 25 4.58 3.85 -1.27
N ALA A 26 3.91 3.37 -0.22
CA ALA A 26 2.62 2.69 -0.39
C ALA A 26 1.56 3.62 -0.98
N LEU A 27 1.48 4.88 -0.53
CA LEU A 27 0.58 5.89 -1.09
C LEU A 27 0.89 6.20 -2.56
N ASP A 28 2.18 6.27 -2.94
CA ASP A 28 2.57 6.49 -4.33
C ASP A 28 2.03 5.38 -5.26
N TYR A 29 2.11 4.11 -4.83
CA TYR A 29 1.53 2.99 -5.57
C TYR A 29 0.00 3.04 -5.60
N MET A 30 -0.66 3.40 -4.49
CA MET A 30 -2.11 3.54 -4.45
C MET A 30 -2.60 4.67 -5.37
N ALA A 31 -1.88 5.79 -5.43
CA ALA A 31 -2.16 6.90 -6.33
C ALA A 31 -2.04 6.46 -7.78
N LEU A 32 -0.91 5.82 -8.14
CA LEU A 32 -0.69 5.26 -9.48
C LEU A 32 -1.83 4.31 -9.89
N MET A 33 -2.18 3.35 -9.03
CA MET A 33 -3.25 2.40 -9.32
C MET A 33 -4.61 3.07 -9.51
N LYS A 34 -4.91 4.08 -8.69
CA LYS A 34 -6.16 4.83 -8.78
C LYS A 34 -6.25 5.67 -10.06
N GLU A 35 -5.16 6.33 -10.43
CA GLU A 35 -5.08 7.14 -11.65
C GLU A 35 -5.11 6.26 -12.90
N GLU A 36 -4.45 5.10 -12.85
CA GLU A 36 -4.34 4.23 -14.01
C GLU A 36 -5.57 3.32 -14.22
N LEU A 37 -6.19 2.84 -13.15
CA LEU A 37 -7.21 1.78 -13.23
C LEU A 37 -8.49 2.13 -12.46
N GLY A 38 -8.53 3.30 -11.80
CA GLY A 38 -9.66 3.73 -11.00
C GLY A 38 -9.71 3.12 -9.60
N THR A 39 -10.61 3.64 -8.76
CA THR A 39 -10.76 3.22 -7.36
C THR A 39 -11.12 1.74 -7.21
N HIS A 40 -11.81 1.13 -8.18
CA HIS A 40 -12.18 -0.28 -8.14
C HIS A 40 -10.95 -1.21 -8.02
N TRP A 41 -9.85 -0.85 -8.68
CA TRP A 41 -8.62 -1.65 -8.64
C TRP A 41 -7.88 -1.59 -7.30
N LEU A 42 -8.28 -0.71 -6.37
CA LEU A 42 -7.72 -0.68 -5.01
C LEU A 42 -8.33 -1.73 -4.07
N GLN A 43 -9.30 -2.52 -4.54
CA GLN A 43 -9.90 -3.59 -3.74
C GLN A 43 -8.88 -4.71 -3.45
N PRO A 44 -8.95 -5.38 -2.27
CA PRO A 44 -7.94 -6.36 -1.86
C PRO A 44 -7.74 -7.57 -2.80
N HIS A 45 -8.73 -7.89 -3.64
CA HIS A 45 -8.64 -8.97 -4.63
C HIS A 45 -7.94 -8.53 -5.93
N LEU A 46 -7.81 -7.22 -6.17
CA LEU A 46 -7.14 -6.61 -7.33
C LEU A 46 -5.85 -5.88 -6.97
N PHE A 47 -5.64 -5.50 -5.71
CA PHE A 47 -4.41 -4.82 -5.29
C PHE A 47 -3.96 -5.24 -3.89
N ARG A 48 -2.69 -5.65 -3.78
CA ARG A 48 -2.06 -6.01 -2.49
C ARG A 48 -0.61 -5.60 -2.42
N PHE A 49 -0.15 -5.18 -1.25
CA PHE A 49 1.28 -5.00 -1.01
C PHE A 49 1.95 -6.33 -0.65
N GLY A 50 3.08 -6.64 -1.30
CA GLY A 50 4.04 -7.63 -0.84
C GLY A 50 5.14 -6.96 -0.02
N ALA A 51 4.90 -6.79 1.28
CA ALA A 51 5.82 -6.10 2.18
C ALA A 51 5.99 -6.84 3.52
N SER A 52 7.16 -6.70 4.13
CA SER A 52 7.48 -7.26 5.45
C SER A 52 7.60 -6.19 6.53
N SER A 53 8.17 -5.02 6.22
CA SER A 53 8.40 -3.93 7.17
C SER A 53 7.41 -2.77 7.06
N LEU A 54 6.56 -2.74 6.03
CA LEU A 54 5.61 -1.65 5.80
C LEU A 54 4.61 -1.46 6.95
N LEU A 55 4.16 -2.56 7.57
CA LEU A 55 3.19 -2.49 8.68
C LEU A 55 3.74 -1.65 9.83
N THR A 56 4.98 -1.90 10.23
CA THR A 56 5.66 -1.15 11.29
C THR A 56 5.72 0.35 10.99
N ASP A 57 6.04 0.73 9.75
CA ASP A 57 6.07 2.16 9.39
C ASP A 57 4.67 2.78 9.44
N ILE A 58 3.63 2.08 8.96
CA ILE A 58 2.24 2.57 9.03
C ILE A 58 1.83 2.78 10.49
N GLU A 59 2.11 1.83 11.39
CA GLU A 59 1.80 1.95 12.82
C GLU A 59 2.51 3.17 13.45
N ARG A 60 3.79 3.38 13.13
CA ARG A 60 4.56 4.54 13.58
C ARG A 60 3.96 5.86 13.09
N GLN A 61 3.56 5.93 11.82
CA GLN A 61 2.96 7.14 11.26
C GLN A 61 1.59 7.44 11.91
N LEU A 62 0.79 6.41 12.20
CA LEU A 62 -0.50 6.57 12.88
C LEU A 62 -0.32 7.05 14.33
N GLU A 63 0.61 6.46 15.09
CA GLU A 63 0.89 6.88 16.47
C GLU A 63 1.43 8.32 16.51
N HIS A 64 2.38 8.65 15.63
CA HIS A 64 2.88 10.02 15.52
C HIS A 64 1.79 11.01 15.12
N GLY A 65 0.92 10.65 14.17
CA GLY A 65 -0.22 11.49 13.77
C GLY A 65 -1.24 11.74 14.89
N LEU A 66 -1.42 10.78 15.80
CA LEU A 66 -2.34 10.91 16.94
C LEU A 66 -1.74 11.62 18.15
N THR A 67 -0.45 11.39 18.43
CA THR A 67 0.18 11.78 19.69
C THR A 67 1.19 12.92 19.56
N GLY A 68 1.62 13.23 18.34
CA GLY A 68 2.70 14.18 18.05
C GLY A 68 4.11 13.68 18.40
N HIS A 69 4.26 12.42 18.84
CA HIS A 69 5.54 11.84 19.22
C HIS A 69 5.81 10.55 18.42
N TYR A 70 7.06 10.31 18.04
CA TYR A 70 7.43 9.04 17.45
C TYR A 70 7.33 7.93 18.50
N ALA A 71 6.76 6.80 18.09
CA ALA A 71 6.65 5.63 18.94
C ALA A 71 8.04 5.11 19.34
N ALA A 72 8.22 4.78 20.62
CA ALA A 72 9.40 4.05 21.05
C ALA A 72 9.38 2.62 20.51
N ASP A 73 10.55 2.07 20.18
CA ASP A 73 10.67 0.76 19.51
C ASP A 73 9.91 -0.37 20.24
N TYR A 74 9.94 -0.40 21.57
CA TYR A 74 9.26 -1.42 22.40
C TYR A 74 7.73 -1.38 22.34
N ARG A 75 7.13 -0.33 21.76
CA ARG A 75 5.67 -0.23 21.54
C ARG A 75 5.25 -0.81 20.19
N MET A 76 6.20 -1.11 19.31
CA MET A 76 5.93 -1.63 17.97
C MET A 76 6.00 -3.16 18.00
N PRO A 77 4.90 -3.89 17.73
CA PRO A 77 4.84 -5.35 17.87
C PRO A 77 5.83 -6.13 16.99
N MET A 78 6.32 -5.47 15.93
CA MET A 78 7.12 -6.06 14.87
C MET A 78 8.60 -5.61 14.92
N VAL A 79 8.99 -4.84 15.93
CA VAL A 79 10.37 -4.31 16.12
C VAL A 79 11.06 -5.03 17.26
#